data_AF-A0A1G4BLT8-F1
#
_entry.id   AF-A0A1G4BLT8-F1
#
_cell.length_a   1.000
_cell.length_b   1.000
_cell.length_c   1.000
_cell.angle_alpha   90.00
_cell.angle_beta   90.00
_cell.angle_gamma   90.00
#
_symmetry.space_group_name_H-M   'P 1'
#
loop_
_entity.id
_entity.type
_entity.pdbx_description
1 polymer ?
#
loop_
_entity_poly.entity_id
_entity_poly.type
_entity_poly.pdbx_seq_one_letter_code
_entity_poly.pdbx_strand_id
1 'polypeptide(L)'
;MRLLNSLALAATAALQTSSALAASLTLSVPSSQALPNPYTLPPSTHATLSTLGASFSAPLSVKNTFVFYNLTGPGSYLVDVHCATHAFAPLRLDVAADGGLAAWETYRGNDWDNKGEVYASKDFEGGGKGFEVRVLGQKNYFVERSKLSIHSVVMKP
;
A
#
# COMPACT_ATOMS: atom_id res chain seq x y z
N MET A 1 -68.65 -9.87 5.14
CA MET A 1 -68.54 -8.90 4.02
C MET A 1 -67.86 -7.66 4.60
N ARG A 2 -66.67 -7.20 4.23
CA ARG A 2 -65.75 -7.43 3.12
C ARG A 2 -64.39 -6.81 3.58
N LEU A 3 -63.29 -7.52 3.30
CA LEU A 3 -62.07 -7.03 2.61
C LEU A 3 -61.36 -5.77 3.22
N LEU A 4 -60.05 -5.62 3.41
CA LEU A 4 -58.82 -6.33 3.04
C LEU A 4 -57.65 -5.60 3.72
N ASN A 5 -56.55 -6.33 3.92
CA ASN A 5 -55.17 -5.90 4.22
C ASN A 5 -54.62 -4.73 3.37
N SER A 6 -53.46 -4.18 3.85
CA SER A 6 -52.34 -3.48 3.15
C SER A 6 -52.22 -1.97 3.42
N LEU A 7 -51.08 -1.41 3.85
CA LEU A 7 -49.84 -1.14 3.08
C LEU A 7 -48.68 -0.88 4.09
N ALA A 8 -47.64 -1.71 4.15
CA ALA A 8 -46.35 -1.60 3.45
C ALA A 8 -45.31 -0.65 4.10
N LEU A 9 -44.26 -1.30 4.60
CA LEU A 9 -43.02 -0.83 5.21
C LEU A 9 -42.20 0.06 4.24
N ALA A 10 -42.05 1.35 4.53
CA ALA A 10 -41.14 2.23 3.79
C ALA A 10 -39.76 2.28 4.46
N ALA A 11 -38.99 1.21 4.30
CA ALA A 11 -37.56 1.16 4.59
C ALA A 11 -36.80 0.85 3.30
N THR A 12 -36.78 1.81 2.37
CA THR A 12 -35.91 1.74 1.20
C THR A 12 -34.65 2.53 1.50
N ALA A 13 -33.63 1.78 1.92
CA ALA A 13 -32.24 2.20 1.98
C ALA A 13 -31.86 2.92 0.69
N ALA A 14 -31.26 4.09 0.82
CA ALA A 14 -30.58 4.75 -0.27
C ALA A 14 -29.52 3.79 -0.82
N LEU A 15 -29.76 3.22 -2.00
CA LEU A 15 -28.68 2.64 -2.79
C LEU A 15 -27.78 3.80 -3.18
N GLN A 16 -26.76 4.04 -2.37
CA GLN A 16 -25.58 4.76 -2.82
C GLN A 16 -24.95 3.91 -3.92
N THR A 17 -25.35 4.18 -5.15
CA THR A 17 -24.56 3.82 -6.32
C THR A 17 -23.24 4.57 -6.19
N SER A 18 -22.26 3.93 -5.55
CA SER A 18 -20.86 4.37 -5.58
C SER A 18 -20.47 4.47 -7.03
N SER A 19 -20.41 5.69 -7.56
CA SER A 19 -19.85 5.97 -8.87
C SER A 19 -18.44 5.40 -8.88
N ALA A 20 -18.22 4.36 -9.67
CA ALA A 20 -16.92 3.73 -9.83
C ALA A 20 -16.04 4.68 -10.65
N LEU A 21 -15.48 5.71 -10.00
CA LEU A 21 -14.37 6.45 -10.56
C LEU A 21 -13.20 5.49 -10.68
N ALA A 22 -12.82 5.17 -11.92
CA ALA A 22 -11.62 4.41 -12.21
C ALA A 22 -10.41 5.32 -11.98
N ALA A 23 -9.94 5.39 -10.73
CA ALA A 23 -8.68 6.05 -10.41
C ALA A 23 -7.52 5.16 -10.86
N SER A 24 -6.56 5.74 -11.59
CA SER A 24 -5.26 5.14 -11.84
C SER A 24 -4.30 5.59 -10.75
N LEU A 25 -3.63 4.64 -10.10
CA LEU A 25 -2.66 4.90 -9.04
C LEU A 25 -1.29 4.46 -9.52
N THR A 26 -0.32 5.36 -9.44
CA THR A 26 1.08 5.04 -9.68
C THR A 26 1.87 5.12 -8.38
N LEU A 27 2.60 4.07 -8.03
CA LEU A 27 3.54 4.08 -6.93
C LEU A 27 4.96 4.06 -7.50
N SER A 28 5.83 4.95 -7.07
CA SER A 28 7.22 4.98 -7.53
C SER A 28 8.18 4.61 -6.42
N VAL A 29 9.25 3.91 -6.77
CA VAL A 29 10.35 3.59 -5.85
C VAL A 29 11.51 4.56 -6.12
N PRO A 30 11.72 5.57 -5.26
CA PRO A 30 12.82 6.52 -5.42
C PRO A 30 14.16 5.88 -5.02
N SER A 31 15.25 6.42 -5.56
CA SER A 31 16.59 6.21 -5.02
C SER A 31 16.67 6.79 -3.60
N SER A 32 17.09 5.98 -2.64
CA SER A 32 17.24 6.37 -1.23
C SER A 32 18.56 5.84 -0.66
N GLN A 33 18.95 6.27 0.55
CA GLN A 33 20.16 5.73 1.19
C GLN A 33 20.10 4.21 1.37
N ALA A 34 18.91 3.67 1.67
CA ALA A 34 18.67 2.25 1.80
C ALA A 34 18.65 1.50 0.46
N LEU A 35 18.34 2.19 -0.63
CA LEU A 35 18.30 1.66 -2.00
C LEU A 35 18.88 2.70 -2.97
N PRO A 36 20.21 2.78 -3.12
CA PRO A 36 20.84 3.78 -3.98
C PRO A 36 20.43 3.62 -5.46
N ASN A 37 20.30 2.37 -5.90
CA ASN A 37 19.92 2.02 -7.26
C ASN A 37 18.65 1.15 -7.28
N PRO A 38 17.49 1.70 -7.66
CA PRO A 38 16.22 0.96 -7.76
C PRO A 38 16.26 -0.24 -8.74
N TYR A 39 17.20 -0.29 -9.69
CA TYR A 39 17.35 -1.42 -10.62
C TYR A 39 17.93 -2.68 -9.96
N THR A 40 18.42 -2.60 -8.72
CA THR A 40 18.88 -3.79 -7.98
C THR A 40 17.72 -4.60 -7.39
N LEU A 41 16.49 -4.10 -7.51
CA LEU A 41 15.32 -4.83 -7.03
C LEU A 41 15.06 -6.07 -7.90
N PRO A 42 14.79 -7.23 -7.28
CA PRO A 42 14.42 -8.43 -8.03
C PRO A 42 13.16 -8.23 -8.88
N PRO A 43 13.04 -8.89 -10.04
CA PRO A 43 11.83 -8.83 -10.87
C PRO A 43 10.61 -9.48 -10.21
N SER A 44 10.80 -10.25 -9.13
CA SER A 44 9.70 -10.79 -8.31
C SER A 44 9.03 -9.74 -7.40
N THR A 45 9.54 -8.51 -7.41
CA THR A 45 8.99 -7.40 -6.62
C THR A 45 7.63 -6.97 -7.17
N HIS A 46 6.62 -6.97 -6.32
CA HIS A 46 5.27 -6.53 -6.67
C HIS A 46 4.62 -5.80 -5.49
N ALA A 47 3.70 -4.90 -5.81
CA ALA A 47 2.87 -4.22 -4.83
C ALA A 47 1.48 -4.84 -4.81
N THR A 48 0.88 -4.91 -3.62
CA THR A 48 -0.48 -5.38 -3.40
C THR A 48 -1.29 -4.27 -2.77
N LEU A 49 -2.49 -4.03 -3.29
CA LEU A 49 -3.53 -3.21 -2.68
C LEU A 49 -4.60 -4.13 -2.11
N SER A 50 -4.86 -4.06 -0.82
CA SER A 50 -5.94 -4.81 -0.19
C SER A 50 -7.01 -3.87 0.36
N THR A 51 -8.27 -4.22 0.14
CA THR A 51 -9.43 -3.59 0.75
C THR A 51 -10.41 -4.68 1.20
N LEU A 52 -11.53 -4.29 1.81
CA LEU A 52 -12.53 -5.24 2.27
C LEU A 52 -13.14 -5.99 1.07
N GLY A 53 -12.75 -7.26 0.90
CA GLY A 53 -13.30 -8.14 -0.13
C GLY A 53 -12.66 -8.04 -1.52
N ALA A 54 -11.62 -7.22 -1.70
CA ALA A 54 -10.87 -7.15 -2.96
C ALA A 54 -9.37 -6.96 -2.73
N SER A 55 -8.56 -7.55 -3.62
CA SER A 55 -7.11 -7.39 -3.64
C SER A 55 -6.61 -7.22 -5.06
N PHE A 56 -5.76 -6.23 -5.28
CA PHE A 56 -5.13 -5.95 -6.57
C PHE A 56 -3.63 -6.12 -6.43
N SER A 57 -2.96 -6.61 -7.47
CA SER A 57 -1.52 -6.79 -7.48
C SER A 57 -0.94 -6.17 -8.74
N ALA A 58 0.19 -5.46 -8.61
CA ALA A 58 0.90 -4.84 -9.72
C ALA A 58 2.40 -5.18 -9.64
N PRO A 59 3.00 -5.71 -10.71
CA PRO A 59 4.43 -5.98 -10.77
C PRO A 59 5.24 -4.68 -10.92
N LEU A 60 6.52 -4.73 -10.55
CA LEU A 60 7.45 -3.62 -10.77
C LEU A 60 7.71 -3.40 -12.26
N SER A 61 7.50 -2.18 -12.74
CA SER A 61 7.80 -1.76 -14.12
C SER A 61 9.28 -1.42 -14.30
N VAL A 62 9.72 -1.32 -15.56
CA VAL A 62 11.08 -0.88 -15.94
C VAL A 62 11.35 0.58 -15.52
N LYS A 63 10.31 1.39 -15.31
CA LYS A 63 10.41 2.76 -14.78
C LYS A 63 10.48 2.80 -13.25
N ASN A 64 10.64 1.66 -12.58
CA ASN A 64 10.63 1.53 -11.12
C ASN A 64 9.30 2.00 -10.49
N THR A 65 8.21 1.72 -11.19
CA THR A 65 6.85 2.07 -10.75
C THR A 65 5.93 0.86 -10.70
N PHE A 66 4.95 0.90 -9.81
CA PHE A 66 3.81 0.00 -9.79
C PHE A 66 2.59 0.77 -10.26
N VAL A 67 1.88 0.24 -11.27
CA VAL A 67 0.70 0.91 -11.81
C VAL A 67 -0.52 0.05 -11.56
N PHE A 68 -1.48 0.62 -10.83
CA PHE A 68 -2.78 0.01 -10.57
C PHE A 68 -3.82 0.72 -11.41
N TYR A 69 -4.59 -0.08 -12.15
CA TYR A 69 -5.70 0.39 -12.98
C TYR A 69 -7.03 -0.03 -12.36
N ASN A 70 -8.07 0.78 -12.56
CA ASN A 70 -9.45 0.45 -12.21
C ASN A 70 -9.68 0.17 -10.72
N LEU A 71 -9.23 1.07 -9.84
CA LEU A 71 -9.57 0.99 -8.42
C LEU A 71 -11.09 1.03 -8.24
N THR A 72 -11.62 0.05 -7.52
CA THR A 72 -13.07 -0.18 -7.41
C THR A 72 -13.66 0.75 -6.36
N GLY A 73 -13.97 1.98 -6.77
CA GLY A 73 -14.76 2.96 -5.99
C GLY A 73 -14.00 3.72 -4.90
N PRO A 74 -14.65 4.70 -4.26
CA PRO A 74 -14.10 5.40 -3.11
C PRO A 74 -14.00 4.46 -1.91
N GLY A 75 -12.87 4.49 -1.23
CA GLY A 75 -12.60 3.58 -0.14
C GLY A 75 -11.17 3.67 0.35
N SER A 76 -10.92 2.94 1.42
CA SER A 76 -9.58 2.83 1.98
C SER A 76 -8.93 1.51 1.56
N TYR A 77 -7.65 1.62 1.20
CA TYR A 77 -6.82 0.53 0.72
C TYR A 77 -5.53 0.49 1.53
N LEU A 78 -5.05 -0.72 1.79
CA LEU A 78 -3.73 -0.96 2.35
C LEU A 78 -2.78 -1.34 1.20
N VAL A 79 -1.69 -0.60 1.08
CA VAL A 79 -0.61 -0.85 0.13
C VAL A 79 0.50 -1.59 0.86
N ASP A 80 0.91 -2.74 0.33
CA ASP A 80 2.10 -3.46 0.77
C ASP A 80 3.00 -3.75 -0.45
N VAL A 81 4.32 -3.66 -0.28
CA VAL A 81 5.29 -3.96 -1.35
C VAL A 81 6.09 -5.19 -0.95
N HIS A 82 5.89 -6.25 -1.70
CA HIS A 82 6.54 -7.52 -1.49
C HIS A 82 7.82 -7.59 -2.32
N CYS A 83 8.96 -7.66 -1.62
CA CYS A 83 10.27 -7.85 -2.20
C CYS A 83 11.07 -8.85 -1.37
N ALA A 84 11.90 -9.66 -2.02
CA ALA A 84 12.78 -10.60 -1.33
C ALA A 84 13.97 -9.90 -0.66
N THR A 85 14.52 -8.84 -1.25
CA THR A 85 15.79 -8.26 -0.77
C THR A 85 15.60 -7.04 0.14
N HIS A 86 14.53 -6.27 -0.05
CA HIS A 86 14.29 -5.02 0.70
C HIS A 86 12.92 -5.02 1.38
N ALA A 87 12.84 -4.30 2.49
CA ALA A 87 11.60 -4.01 3.19
C ALA A 87 11.12 -2.61 2.84
N PHE A 88 9.80 -2.48 2.70
CA PHE A 88 9.12 -1.24 2.38
C PHE A 88 8.13 -0.91 3.49
N ALA A 89 7.88 0.38 3.70
CA ALA A 89 6.85 0.80 4.64
C ALA A 89 5.46 0.58 4.04
N PRO A 90 4.51 -0.02 4.77
CA PRO A 90 3.14 -0.14 4.30
C PRO A 90 2.49 1.24 4.31
N LEU A 91 1.64 1.49 3.31
CA LEU A 91 0.92 2.76 3.17
C LEU A 91 -0.58 2.51 3.26
N ARG A 92 -1.29 3.42 3.91
CA ARG A 92 -2.74 3.53 3.81
C ARG A 92 -3.05 4.52 2.70
N LEU A 93 -3.90 4.12 1.76
CA LEU A 93 -4.39 4.95 0.67
C LEU A 93 -5.90 5.13 0.85
N ASP A 94 -6.38 6.37 0.96
CA ASP A 94 -7.81 6.67 0.86
C ASP A 94 -8.10 7.28 -0.51
N VAL A 95 -9.08 6.72 -1.20
CA VAL A 95 -9.63 7.21 -2.46
C VAL A 95 -10.95 7.92 -2.15
N ALA A 96 -11.00 9.23 -2.39
CA ALA A 96 -12.20 10.03 -2.19
C ALA A 96 -13.16 9.90 -3.37
N ALA A 97 -14.44 10.24 -3.15
CA ALA A 97 -15.51 10.13 -4.15
C ALA A 97 -15.37 11.13 -5.31
N ASP A 98 -14.49 12.11 -5.19
CA ASP A 98 -14.09 13.05 -6.23
C ASP A 98 -12.87 12.57 -7.04
N GLY A 99 -12.30 11.40 -6.71
CA GLY A 99 -11.06 10.88 -7.30
C GLY A 99 -9.79 11.44 -6.65
N GLY A 100 -9.91 12.19 -5.55
CA GLY A 100 -8.78 12.59 -4.72
C GLY A 100 -8.09 11.38 -4.10
N LEU A 101 -6.76 11.35 -4.18
CA LEU A 101 -5.93 10.33 -3.55
C LEU A 101 -5.19 10.95 -2.38
N ALA A 102 -5.29 10.34 -1.21
CA ALA A 102 -4.49 10.69 -0.05
C ALA A 102 -3.81 9.44 0.49
N ALA A 103 -2.54 9.55 0.85
CA ALA A 103 -1.76 8.45 1.39
C ALA A 103 -1.12 8.84 2.74
N TRP A 104 -1.08 7.87 3.64
CA TRP A 104 -0.45 7.99 4.96
C TRP A 104 0.43 6.78 5.20
N GLU A 105 1.49 6.97 5.98
CA GLU A 105 2.21 5.84 6.53
C GLU A 105 1.33 5.11 7.55
N THR A 106 1.31 3.79 7.49
CA THR A 106 0.61 2.97 8.49
C THR A 106 1.57 2.05 9.22
N TYR A 107 1.22 1.74 10.46
CA TYR A 107 1.98 0.86 11.33
C TYR A 107 1.06 -0.29 11.74
N ARG A 108 1.55 -1.53 11.61
CA ARG A 108 0.77 -2.71 12.00
C ARG A 108 0.49 -2.65 13.51
N GLY A 109 -0.76 -2.91 13.90
CA GLY A 109 -1.19 -2.92 15.30
C GLY A 109 -1.68 -1.57 15.84
N ASN A 110 -1.73 -0.53 15.02
CA ASN A 110 -2.34 0.75 15.38
C ASN A 110 -3.81 0.81 14.97
N ASP A 111 -4.60 1.65 15.64
CA ASP A 111 -5.98 1.91 15.25
C ASP A 111 -6.05 2.51 13.84
N TRP A 112 -7.09 2.15 13.08
CA TRP A 112 -7.23 2.59 11.70
C TRP A 112 -7.26 4.10 11.58
N ASP A 113 -7.95 4.80 12.49
CA ASP A 113 -8.08 6.26 12.47
C ASP A 113 -6.80 7.01 12.86
N ASN A 114 -5.79 6.32 13.40
CA ASN A 114 -4.50 6.92 13.71
C ASN A 114 -3.63 6.95 12.43
N LYS A 115 -3.86 7.99 11.63
CA LYS A 115 -3.13 8.24 10.39
C LYS A 115 -1.75 8.84 10.72
N GLY A 116 -0.68 8.17 10.29
CA GLY A 116 0.70 8.62 10.49
C GLY A 116 1.09 9.80 9.59
N GLU A 117 2.35 9.84 9.17
CA GLU A 117 2.87 10.88 8.29
C GLU A 117 2.15 10.87 6.93
N VAL A 118 1.76 12.06 6.46
CA VAL A 118 1.08 12.25 5.17
C VAL A 118 2.12 12.18 4.06
N TYR A 119 1.91 11.31 3.07
CA TYR A 119 2.74 11.28 1.87
C TYR A 119 2.28 12.36 0.89
N ALA A 120 3.24 13.15 0.40
CA ALA A 120 2.97 14.12 -0.65
C ALA A 120 2.60 13.39 -1.95
N SER A 121 1.42 13.70 -2.50
CA SER A 121 1.01 13.22 -3.81
C SER A 121 1.93 13.81 -4.87
N LYS A 122 2.44 12.95 -5.76
CA LYS A 122 3.20 13.35 -6.96
C LYS A 122 2.38 13.02 -8.20
N ASP A 123 2.36 13.94 -9.14
CA ASP A 123 1.80 13.70 -10.46
C ASP A 123 2.88 13.01 -11.31
N PHE A 124 2.57 11.81 -11.80
CA PHE A 124 3.49 11.02 -12.62
C PHE A 124 3.22 11.24 -14.11
N GLU A 125 4.27 11.03 -14.92
CA GLU A 125 4.22 11.15 -16.38
C GLU A 125 3.12 10.24 -16.95
N GLY A 126 2.09 10.83 -17.55
CA GLY A 126 0.85 10.15 -17.98
C GLY A 126 -0.42 10.61 -17.28
N GLY A 127 -0.36 11.63 -16.42
CA GLY A 127 -1.53 12.22 -15.76
C GLY A 127 -2.10 11.39 -14.60
N GLY A 128 -1.38 10.34 -14.18
CA GLY A 128 -1.73 9.53 -13.04
C GLY A 128 -1.26 10.16 -11.74
N LYS A 129 -2.15 10.22 -10.74
CA LYS A 129 -1.79 10.60 -9.37
C LYS A 129 -1.06 9.43 -8.69
N GLY A 130 -0.06 9.75 -7.89
CA GLY A 130 0.76 8.72 -7.29
C GLY A 130 1.51 9.13 -6.04
N PHE A 131 2.20 8.16 -5.48
CA PHE A 131 2.99 8.33 -4.25
C PHE A 131 4.34 7.64 -4.38
N GLU A 132 5.32 8.13 -3.62
CA GLU A 132 6.60 7.46 -3.48
C GLU A 132 6.55 6.47 -2.33
N VAL A 133 7.07 5.26 -2.55
CA VAL A 133 7.15 4.24 -1.51
C VAL A 133 8.49 4.35 -0.79
N ARG A 134 8.44 4.40 0.54
CA ARG A 134 9.64 4.45 1.37
C ARG A 134 10.27 3.07 1.55
N VAL A 135 11.57 2.99 1.30
CA VAL A 135 12.38 1.79 1.56
C VAL A 135 12.94 1.87 2.98
N LEU A 136 12.69 0.84 3.78
CA LEU A 136 13.15 0.76 5.17
C LEU A 136 14.58 0.22 5.27
N GLY A 137 14.98 -0.69 4.37
CA GLY A 137 16.29 -1.33 4.40
C GLY A 137 16.33 -2.70 3.74
N GLN A 138 17.49 -3.34 3.80
CA GLN A 138 17.67 -4.71 3.32
C GLN A 138 17.13 -5.73 4.32
N LYS A 139 16.48 -6.78 3.82
CA LYS A 139 16.02 -7.90 4.61
C LYS A 139 17.17 -8.87 4.83
N ASN A 140 17.50 -9.10 6.10
CA ASN A 140 18.41 -10.17 6.47
C ASN A 140 17.61 -11.34 7.05
N TYR A 141 17.68 -12.48 6.37
CA TYR A 141 17.01 -13.72 6.80
C TYR A 141 17.91 -14.62 7.63
N PHE A 142 19.22 -14.34 7.63
CA PHE A 142 20.21 -15.20 8.27
C PHE A 142 20.83 -14.47 9.44
N VAL A 143 20.89 -15.18 10.57
CA VAL A 143 21.68 -14.74 11.72
C VAL A 143 23.04 -15.42 11.60
N GLU A 144 24.11 -14.62 11.52
CA GLU A 144 25.45 -15.19 11.62
C GLU A 144 25.68 -15.68 13.05
N ARG A 145 26.08 -16.95 13.19
CA ARG A 145 26.47 -17.49 14.48
C ARG A 145 27.72 -16.76 14.95
N SER A 146 27.71 -16.28 16.19
CA SER A 146 28.90 -15.74 16.84
C SER A 146 30.02 -16.79 16.81
N LYS A 147 31.10 -16.48 16.10
CA LYS A 147 32.31 -17.30 16.07
C LYS A 147 33.16 -16.93 17.29
N LEU A 148 33.72 -17.93 17.97
CA LEU A 148 34.72 -17.69 19.00
C LEU A 148 35.98 -17.13 18.33
N SER A 149 36.27 -15.84 18.55
CA SER A 149 37.57 -15.28 18.20
C SER A 149 38.49 -15.41 19.41
N ILE A 150 39.63 -16.08 19.26
CA ILE A 150 40.62 -16.28 20.34
C ILE A 150 41.05 -14.93 20.92
N HIS A 151 41.11 -13.90 20.06
CA HIS A 151 41.42 -12.54 20.48
C HIS A 151 40.37 -11.94 21.45
N SER A 152 39.07 -12.21 21.26
CA SER A 152 38.02 -11.74 22.18
C SER A 152 37.94 -12.51 23.50
N VAL A 153 38.50 -13.73 23.55
CA VAL A 153 38.56 -14.56 24.76
C VAL A 153 39.75 -14.17 25.64
N VAL A 154 40.91 -13.88 25.05
CA VAL A 154 42.15 -13.59 25.80
C VAL A 154 42.24 -12.13 26.27
N MET A 155 41.62 -11.18 25.56
CA MET A 155 41.69 -9.74 25.89
C MET A 155 40.49 -9.23 26.70
N LYS A 156 39.58 -10.10 27.17
CA LYS A 156 38.61 -9.69 28.19
C LYS A 156 39.34 -9.61 29.54
N PRO A 157 39.43 -8.43 30.18
CA PRO A 157 40.00 -8.30 31.52
C PRO A 157 39.17 -9.06 32.57
#